data_AF-A0A4Q7CIN5-F1
#
_entry.id   AF-A0A4Q7CIN5-F1
#
_cell.length_a   1.000
_cell.length_b   1.000
_cell.length_c   1.000
_cell.angle_alpha   90.00
_cell.angle_beta   90.00
_cell.angle_gamma   90.00
#
_symmetry.space_group_name_H-M   'P 1'
#
loop_
_entity.id
_entity.type
_entity.pdbx_description
1 polymer ?
#
loop_
_entity_poly.entity_id
_entity_poly.type
_entity_poly.pdbx_seq_one_letter_code
_entity_poly.pdbx_strand_id
1 'polypeptide(L)'
;RMICSSGNVDSNRVRTGTMTEKDWSRFTIAVGKLSRTKIFIDDTPCIRIKDLRSKCRRLEQEHGLDMIVIDYLQLIQGSGSRASDNKQQEVSEISRTLKA
;
A
#
# COMPACT_ATOMS: atom_id res chain seq x y z
N ARG A 1 -3.38 -10.04 3.66
CA ARG A 1 -4.66 -10.00 2.91
C ARG A 1 -4.51 -10.46 1.46
N MET A 2 -3.55 -9.94 0.70
CA MET A 2 -3.32 -10.33 -0.71
C MET A 2 -3.13 -11.85 -0.90
N ILE A 3 -2.33 -12.49 -0.07
CA ILE A 3 -2.08 -13.94 -0.16
C ILE A 3 -3.37 -14.75 0.02
N CYS A 4 -4.16 -14.46 1.07
CA CYS A 4 -5.43 -15.14 1.34
C CYS A 4 -6.41 -15.00 0.17
N SER A 5 -6.51 -13.80 -0.40
CA SER A 5 -7.36 -13.52 -1.56
C SER A 5 -6.89 -14.27 -2.81
N SER A 6 -5.58 -14.26 -3.10
CA SER A 6 -5.01 -14.95 -4.26
C SER A 6 -5.08 -16.48 -4.16
N GLY A 7 -4.93 -17.03 -2.96
CA GLY A 7 -4.94 -18.48 -2.70
C GLY A 7 -6.33 -19.05 -2.40
N ASN A 8 -7.37 -18.21 -2.31
CA ASN A 8 -8.69 -18.58 -1.81
C ASN A 8 -8.61 -19.36 -0.47
N VAL A 9 -7.89 -18.77 0.49
CA VAL A 9 -7.68 -19.31 1.85
C VAL A 9 -8.35 -18.37 2.85
N ASP A 10 -9.07 -18.95 3.81
CA ASP A 10 -9.71 -18.18 4.88
C ASP A 10 -8.67 -17.40 5.70
N SER A 11 -8.81 -16.08 5.74
CA SER A 11 -7.89 -15.19 6.44
C SER A 11 -7.88 -15.37 7.95
N ASN A 12 -8.97 -15.84 8.56
CA ASN A 12 -9.04 -16.12 9.99
C ASN A 12 -8.19 -17.35 10.31
N ARG A 13 -8.29 -18.41 9.50
CA ARG A 13 -7.46 -19.62 9.69
C ARG A 13 -5.97 -19.33 9.61
N VAL A 14 -5.56 -18.46 8.69
CA VAL A 14 -4.17 -17.98 8.60
C VAL A 14 -3.77 -17.23 9.87
N ARG A 15 -4.64 -16.34 10.38
CA ARG A 15 -4.36 -15.54 11.58
C ARG A 15 -4.30 -16.39 12.86
N THR A 16 -5.15 -17.41 12.97
CA THR A 16 -5.24 -18.29 14.15
C THR A 16 -4.32 -19.50 14.07
N GLY A 17 -3.64 -19.72 12.94
CA GLY A 17 -2.78 -20.88 12.72
C GLY A 17 -3.53 -22.21 12.52
N THR A 18 -4.85 -22.18 12.30
CA THR A 18 -5.71 -23.38 12.19
C THR A 18 -5.90 -23.84 10.75
N MET A 19 -4.87 -23.66 9.92
CA MET A 19 -4.90 -24.00 8.50
C MET A 19 -4.89 -25.52 8.30
N THR A 20 -5.75 -26.01 7.40
CA THR A 20 -5.68 -27.40 6.96
C THR A 20 -4.49 -27.61 6.02
N GLU A 21 -4.09 -28.86 5.79
CA GLU A 21 -3.02 -29.19 4.84
C GLU A 21 -3.31 -28.67 3.41
N LYS A 22 -4.59 -28.71 3.01
CA LYS A 22 -5.05 -28.13 1.74
C LYS A 22 -4.93 -26.61 1.71
N ASP A 23 -5.23 -25.93 2.82
CA ASP A 23 -5.05 -24.49 2.95
C ASP A 23 -3.57 -24.12 2.85
N TRP A 24 -2.68 -24.91 3.47
CA TRP A 24 -1.23 -24.75 3.37
C TRP A 24 -0.72 -24.87 1.94
N SER A 25 -1.15 -25.89 1.20
CA SER A 25 -0.78 -26.06 -0.20
C SER A 25 -1.19 -24.84 -1.04
N ARG A 26 -2.45 -24.38 -0.91
CA ARG A 26 -2.95 -23.19 -1.61
C ARG A 26 -2.21 -21.92 -1.23
N PHE A 27 -1.92 -21.76 0.06
CA PHE A 27 -1.19 -20.61 0.58
C PHE A 27 0.22 -20.54 0.00
N THR A 28 0.97 -21.65 0.02
CA THR A 28 2.34 -21.71 -0.53
C THR A 28 2.36 -21.40 -2.03
N ILE A 29 1.39 -21.91 -2.79
CA ILE A 29 1.25 -21.57 -4.22
C ILE A 29 1.00 -20.07 -4.41
N ALA A 30 0.12 -19.47 -3.61
CA ALA A 30 -0.20 -18.04 -3.68
C ALA A 30 1.00 -17.17 -3.30
N VAL A 31 1.75 -17.54 -2.25
CA VAL A 31 3.01 -16.87 -1.87
C VAL A 31 4.01 -16.93 -3.02
N GLY A 32 4.22 -18.11 -3.61
CA GLY A 32 5.14 -18.26 -4.75
C GLY A 32 4.74 -17.40 -5.96
N LYS A 33 3.44 -17.24 -6.22
CA LYS A 33 2.97 -16.32 -7.28
C LYS A 33 3.26 -14.86 -6.93
N LEU A 34 2.90 -14.42 -5.72
CA LEU A 34 3.10 -13.04 -5.26
C LEU A 34 4.58 -12.65 -5.16
N SER A 35 5.47 -13.57 -4.75
CA SER A 35 6.90 -13.28 -4.62
C SER A 35 7.59 -12.94 -5.95
N ARG A 36 6.98 -13.32 -7.08
CA ARG A 36 7.46 -13.00 -8.42
C ARG A 36 6.84 -11.73 -9.01
N THR A 37 5.91 -11.10 -8.29
CA THR A 37 5.29 -9.85 -8.75
C THR A 37 6.14 -8.64 -8.33
N LYS A 38 6.14 -7.59 -9.16
CA LYS A 38 6.76 -6.29 -8.87
C LYS A 38 5.83 -5.42 -8.03
N ILE A 39 5.45 -5.90 -6.85
CA ILE A 39 4.66 -5.12 -5.88
C ILE A 39 5.61 -4.60 -4.81
N PHE A 40 5.71 -3.28 -4.71
CA PHE A 40 6.51 -2.59 -3.70
C PHE A 40 5.57 -2.01 -2.65
N ILE A 41 5.85 -2.27 -1.37
CA ILE A 41 5.06 -1.79 -0.23
C ILE A 41 5.92 -0.86 0.59
N ASP A 42 5.38 0.31 0.89
CA ASP A 42 5.97 1.27 1.83
C ASP A 42 4.96 1.49 2.96
N ASP A 43 5.33 1.08 4.17
CA ASP A 43 4.52 1.18 5.39
C ASP A 43 4.96 2.36 6.28
N THR A 44 5.71 3.32 5.74
CA THR A 44 6.12 4.53 6.46
C THR A 44 4.89 5.32 6.95
N PRO A 45 4.69 5.49 8.26
CA PRO A 45 3.55 6.25 8.78
C PRO A 45 3.73 7.75 8.50
N CYS A 46 2.61 8.47 8.37
CA CYS A 46 2.57 9.93 8.29
C CYS A 46 3.48 10.53 7.19
N ILE A 47 3.63 9.84 6.05
CA ILE A 47 4.48 10.28 4.95
C ILE A 47 4.00 11.64 4.39
N ARG A 48 4.94 12.55 4.13
CA ARG A 48 4.64 13.81 3.42
C ARG A 48 4.52 13.55 1.93
N ILE A 49 3.67 14.33 1.26
CA ILE A 49 3.42 14.18 -0.18
C ILE A 49 4.69 14.28 -1.04
N LYS A 50 5.66 15.13 -0.63
CA LYS A 50 6.94 15.30 -1.34
C LYS A 50 7.83 14.06 -1.25
N ASP A 51 7.82 13.38 -0.10
CA ASP A 51 8.63 12.18 0.14
C ASP A 51 8.04 11.00 -0.64
N LEU A 52 6.71 10.85 -0.63
CA LEU A 52 6.00 9.88 -1.46
C LEU A 52 6.36 10.05 -2.94
N ARG A 53 6.27 11.27 -3.47
CA ARG A 53 6.61 11.55 -4.88
C ARG A 53 8.07 11.23 -5.21
N SER A 54 8.99 11.53 -4.30
CA SER A 54 10.42 11.26 -4.49
C SER A 54 10.70 9.76 -4.52
N LYS A 55 10.07 8.98 -3.62
CA LYS A 55 10.17 7.52 -3.60
C LYS A 55 9.59 6.89 -4.87
N CYS A 56 8.42 7.33 -5.33
CA CYS A 56 7.82 6.84 -6.57
C CYS A 56 8.70 7.13 -7.80
N ARG A 57 9.29 8.32 -7.90
CA ARG A 57 10.22 8.66 -9.00
C ARG A 57 11.46 7.79 -9.02
N ARG A 58 12.04 7.52 -7.84
CA ARG A 58 13.18 6.62 -7.73
C ARG A 58 12.81 5.20 -8.15
N LEU A 59 11.64 4.73 -7.72
CA LEU A 59 11.14 3.39 -8.07
C LEU A 59 10.87 3.25 -9.58
N GLU A 60 10.28 4.28 -10.22
CA GLU A 60 10.11 4.35 -11.67
C GLU A 60 11.45 4.21 -12.39
N GLN A 61 12.48 4.94 -11.95
CA GLN A 61 13.82 4.89 -12.54
C GLN A 61 14.51 3.52 -12.38
N GLU A 62 14.36 2.89 -11.21
CA GLU A 62 15.03 1.63 -10.88
C GLU A 62 14.31 0.40 -11.45
N HIS A 63 12.97 0.42 -11.51
CA HIS A 63 12.16 -0.78 -11.74
C HIS A 63 10.97 -0.63 -12.70
N GLY A 64 10.58 0.60 -13.05
CA GLY A 64 9.30 0.95 -13.66
C GLY A 64 8.13 0.93 -12.66
N LEU A 65 7.13 1.78 -12.90
CA LEU A 65 6.00 2.04 -12.01
C LEU A 65 4.74 2.41 -12.80
N ASP A 66 3.84 1.44 -12.94
CA ASP A 66 2.58 1.61 -13.69
C ASP A 66 1.40 2.06 -12.81
N MET A 67 1.46 1.79 -11.52
CA MET A 67 0.35 2.03 -10.60
C MET A 67 0.83 2.35 -9.19
N ILE A 68 0.17 3.33 -8.57
CA ILE A 68 0.36 3.71 -7.17
C ILE A 68 -0.98 3.54 -6.45
N VAL A 69 -0.99 2.79 -5.36
CA VAL A 69 -2.16 2.62 -4.48
C VAL A 69 -1.82 3.23 -3.12
N ILE A 70 -2.70 4.10 -2.61
CA ILE A 70 -2.52 4.80 -1.34
C ILE A 70 -3.69 4.47 -0.42
N ASP A 71 -3.40 3.93 0.76
CA ASP A 71 -4.37 3.62 1.82
C ASP A 71 -4.03 4.45 3.07
N TYR A 72 -4.63 5.61 3.32
CA TYR A 72 -5.59 6.39 2.55
C TYR A 72 -5.19 7.88 2.64
N LEU A 73 -5.69 8.73 1.73
CA LEU A 73 -5.17 10.11 1.54
C LEU A 73 -5.12 10.97 2.80
N GLN A 74 -6.01 10.76 3.77
CA GLN A 74 -6.06 11.58 4.99
C GLN A 74 -4.92 11.28 5.98
N LEU A 75 -4.15 10.20 5.75
CA LEU A 75 -2.96 9.88 6.55
C LEU A 75 -1.69 10.54 5.99
N ILE A 76 -1.76 11.15 4.81
CA ILE A 76 -0.65 11.92 4.23
C ILE A 76 -0.60 13.30 4.89
N GLN A 77 0.60 13.73 5.26
CA GLN A 77 0.81 15.07 5.80
C GLN A 77 0.92 16.11 4.68
N GLY A 78 0.15 17.19 4.79
CA GLY A 78 0.24 18.36 3.92
C GLY A 78 1.51 19.21 4.11
N SER A 79 1.60 20.28 3.32
CA SER A 79 2.74 21.20 3.26
C SER A 79 2.91 22.07 4.51
N GLY A 80 1.86 22.24 5.32
CA GLY A 80 1.75 23.28 6.33
C GLY A 80 1.93 22.77 7.76
N SER A 81 2.65 23.54 8.58
CA SER A 81 2.79 23.34 10.03
C SER A 81 1.60 23.86 10.86
N ARG A 82 0.57 24.42 10.21
CA ARG A 82 -0.60 24.98 10.90
C ARG A 82 -1.68 23.91 11.04
N ALA A 83 -1.68 23.28 12.21
CA ALA A 83 -2.85 22.59 12.72
C ALA A 83 -4.03 23.57 12.80
N SER A 84 -5.24 23.12 12.44
CA SER A 84 -6.51 23.88 12.43
C SER A 84 -6.61 24.87 11.26
N ASP A 85 -7.52 24.75 10.29
CA ASP A 85 -8.97 24.60 10.52
C ASP A 85 -9.73 23.89 9.40
N ASN A 86 -9.06 23.31 8.40
CA ASN A 86 -9.81 22.69 7.31
C ASN A 86 -9.15 21.45 6.71
N LYS A 87 -9.36 20.29 7.36
CA LYS A 87 -8.96 18.97 6.83
C LYS A 87 -9.44 18.74 5.40
N GLN A 88 -10.60 19.29 5.02
CA GLN A 88 -11.12 19.19 3.66
C GLN A 88 -10.24 19.94 2.66
N GLN A 89 -9.71 21.10 3.05
CA GLN A 89 -8.80 21.89 2.23
C GLN A 89 -7.43 21.22 2.09
N GLU A 90 -6.92 20.62 3.17
CA GLU A 90 -5.68 19.83 3.14
C GLU A 90 -5.79 18.61 2.21
N VAL A 91 -6.87 17.82 2.34
CA VAL A 91 -7.11 16.68 1.44
C VAL A 91 -7.28 17.14 -0.01
N SER A 92 -7.90 18.30 -0.24
CA SER A 92 -8.02 18.90 -1.57
C SER A 92 -6.66 19.31 -2.15
N GLU A 93 -5.75 19.85 -1.33
CA GLU A 93 -4.37 20.19 -1.73
C GLU A 93 -3.56 18.92 -2.05
N ILE A 94 -3.64 17.90 -1.19
CA ILE A 94 -2.97 16.61 -1.40
C ILE A 94 -3.46 15.97 -2.71
N SER A 95 -4.77 15.93 -2.93
CA SER A 95 -5.37 15.37 -4.15
C SER A 95 -4.89 16.09 -5.42
N ARG A 96 -4.87 17.43 -5.43
CA ARG A 96 -4.34 18.20 -6.56
C ARG A 96 -2.85 17.93 -6.79
N THR A 97 -2.07 17.82 -5.70
CA THR A 97 -0.62 17.55 -5.77
C THR A 97 -0.32 16.14 -6.27
N LEU A 98 -1.17 15.17 -5.98
CA LEU A 98 -1.05 13.80 -6.52
C LEU A 98 -1.37 13.73 -8.01
N LYS A 99 -2.28 14.58 -8.49
CA LYS A 99 -2.67 14.61 -9.90
C LYS A 99 -1.66 15.34 -10.80
N ALA A 100 -0.95 16.33 -10.26
CA ALA A 100 -0.02 17.22 -10.98
C ALA A 100 1.39 16.64 -11.12
#